data_AF-A0AAD7DNT5-F1
#
_entry.id   AF-A0AAD7DNT5-F1
#
_cell.length_a   1.000
_cell.length_b   1.000
_cell.length_c   1.000
_cell.angle_alpha   90.00
_cell.angle_beta   90.00
_cell.angle_gamma   90.00
#
_symmetry.space_group_name_H-M   'P 1'
#
loop_
_entity.id
_entity.type
_entity.pdbx_description
1 polymer ?
#
loop_
_entity_poly.entity_id
_entity_poly.type
_entity_poly.pdbx_seq_one_letter_code
_entity_poly.pdbx_strand_id
1 'polypeptide(L)'
;TTLPRKWRQFKEVDKTLSSSVKKQWQKKINEWKADRTKPNPYLVEGGKEGGPSEAAIRLALTKDEAEEAATGGGKLHGSSVTSFLVTGLQLEEAQQRIKHEVRGRTLLVADHQERIQEMRIAFFSKLGRWRKLQAVYMSAAVRELEEEEDARDADLPPVNAEDVKLYLPSGLLRADREEGCRKGLPAMEGKLREGQCRDALHVLRSRLHAKRHLLNYRDESVVGQRAATRAYTLIERIGERVDAVSAKYRRARAALIALRGRTACEGFRELKASDIQLDEEREVDAKARKKLGIFSWIWTDGGGPGEDDVALHESVRVEWSKAKARKERWEEEVELLREEMKRVLRFLRWRSVWWEARRGSRDQVSRELTSGLDAYAARQAAMHRDIARKFKTAWDTSAATAVRTTVREDAVLMEAMTVFTRVEGAQGEHGEEVALQTAEGGGSVLDVGGIGGVLTFAS
;
A
#
# COMPACT_ATOMS: atom_id res chain seq x y z
N THR A 1 -20.26 15.21 5.59
CA THR A 1 -19.09 14.67 4.87
C THR A 1 -18.11 14.19 5.91
N THR A 2 -18.12 12.88 6.18
CA THR A 2 -17.28 12.21 7.18
C THR A 2 -15.81 12.42 6.85
N LEU A 3 -14.96 12.58 7.88
CA LEU A 3 -13.52 12.65 7.70
C LEU A 3 -13.05 11.53 6.73
N PRO A 4 -12.22 11.87 5.71
CA PRO A 4 -11.75 10.91 4.73
C PRO A 4 -11.20 9.67 5.41
N ARG A 5 -11.49 8.47 4.88
CA ARG A 5 -11.06 7.18 5.46
C ARG A 5 -9.57 7.15 5.84
N LYS A 6 -8.73 7.86 5.08
CA LYS A 6 -7.28 8.01 5.31
C LYS A 6 -6.94 8.81 6.57
N TRP A 7 -7.76 9.81 6.93
CA TRP A 7 -7.61 10.62 8.14
C TRP A 7 -7.97 9.84 9.41
N ARG A 8 -9.03 9.04 9.37
CA ARG A 8 -9.43 8.16 10.49
C ARG A 8 -8.35 7.13 10.80
N GLN A 9 -7.82 6.48 9.77
CA GLN A 9 -6.70 5.54 9.90
C GLN A 9 -5.45 6.18 10.51
N PHE A 10 -5.11 7.43 10.14
CA PHE A 10 -3.99 8.12 10.78
C PHE A 10 -4.28 8.48 12.24
N LYS A 11 -5.47 9.02 12.55
CA LYS A 11 -5.85 9.35 13.94
C LYS A 11 -5.84 8.13 14.87
N GLU A 12 -6.27 6.98 14.37
CA GLU A 12 -6.30 5.72 15.14
C GLU A 12 -4.88 5.24 15.45
N VAL A 13 -4.00 5.17 14.44
CA VAL A 13 -2.58 4.79 14.64
C VAL A 13 -1.81 5.84 15.43
N ASP A 14 -2.18 7.11 15.33
CA ASP A 14 -1.52 8.17 16.11
C ASP A 14 -1.92 8.10 17.60
N LYS A 15 -3.17 7.76 17.94
CA LYS A 15 -3.61 7.66 19.34
C LYS A 15 -2.92 6.57 20.15
N THR A 16 -2.48 5.49 19.51
CA THR A 16 -1.85 4.35 20.18
C THR A 16 -0.37 4.57 20.52
N LEU A 17 0.22 5.69 20.09
CA LEU A 17 1.64 5.99 20.26
C LEU A 17 1.88 7.03 21.36
N SER A 18 2.95 6.84 22.14
CA SER A 18 3.37 7.82 23.13
C SER A 18 3.88 9.11 22.48
N SER A 19 3.77 10.23 23.20
CA SER A 19 4.20 11.55 22.71
C SER A 19 5.71 11.63 22.44
N SER A 20 6.52 10.86 23.16
CA SER A 20 7.98 10.78 22.97
C SER A 20 8.34 10.10 21.65
N VAL A 21 7.72 8.96 21.33
CA VAL A 21 7.95 8.19 20.09
C VAL A 21 7.54 9.00 18.86
N LYS A 22 6.39 9.70 18.93
CA LYS A 22 5.95 10.61 17.86
C LYS A 22 6.97 11.70 17.56
N LYS A 23 7.51 12.35 18.59
CA LYS A 23 8.52 13.40 18.44
C LYS A 23 9.80 12.85 17.80
N GLN A 24 10.23 11.65 18.20
CA GLN A 24 11.40 11.00 17.63
C GLN A 24 11.21 10.70 16.13
N TRP A 25 10.08 10.11 15.75
CA TRP A 25 9.81 9.79 14.34
C TRP A 25 9.58 11.03 13.50
N GLN A 26 8.92 12.06 14.05
CA GLN A 26 8.80 13.37 13.42
C GLN A 26 10.17 13.98 13.12
N LYS A 27 11.10 13.90 14.08
CA LYS A 27 12.47 14.37 13.90
C LYS A 27 13.16 13.64 12.76
N LYS A 28 13.10 12.30 12.72
CA LYS A 28 13.64 11.49 11.61
C LYS A 28 13.03 11.90 10.25
N ILE A 29 11.72 12.18 10.18
CA ILE A 29 11.07 12.67 8.95
C ILE A 29 11.61 14.04 8.54
N ASN A 30 11.71 14.98 9.47
CA ASN A 30 12.16 16.33 9.17
C ASN A 30 13.64 16.33 8.72
N GLU A 31 14.47 15.55 9.40
CA GLU A 31 15.88 15.39 9.05
C GLU A 31 16.05 14.80 7.64
N TRP A 32 15.27 13.78 7.28
CA TRP A 32 15.30 13.20 5.94
C TRP A 32 14.72 14.13 4.87
N LYS A 33 13.67 14.90 5.18
CA LYS A 33 13.12 15.92 4.28
C LYS A 33 14.14 17.03 3.99
N ALA A 34 14.95 17.40 4.99
CA ALA A 34 16.02 18.38 4.85
C ALA A 34 17.24 17.81 4.09
N ASP A 35 17.57 16.54 4.34
CA ASP A 35 18.72 15.87 3.74
C ASP A 35 18.35 14.43 3.32
N ARG A 36 18.26 14.22 2.00
CA ARG A 36 17.89 12.92 1.41
C ARG A 36 18.95 11.84 1.55
N THR A 37 20.16 12.17 2.00
CA THR A 37 21.22 11.19 2.27
C THR A 37 21.01 10.45 3.58
N LYS A 38 20.20 11.01 4.50
CA LYS A 38 19.87 10.38 5.78
C LYS A 38 19.00 9.13 5.59
N PRO A 39 18.92 8.24 6.60
CA PRO A 39 18.05 7.07 6.56
C PRO A 39 16.60 7.43 6.25
N ASN A 40 16.02 6.73 5.27
CA ASN A 40 14.66 7.00 4.83
C ASN A 40 13.65 6.46 5.86
N PRO A 41 12.86 7.32 6.53
CA PRO A 41 11.93 6.92 7.60
C PRO A 41 10.71 6.13 7.09
N TYR A 42 10.53 6.06 5.77
CA TYR A 42 9.47 5.27 5.12
C TYR A 42 9.94 3.85 4.76
N LEU A 43 11.19 3.51 5.08
CA LEU A 43 11.80 2.20 4.88
C LEU A 43 12.36 1.69 6.20
N VAL A 44 12.36 0.37 6.37
CA VAL A 44 12.94 -0.28 7.55
C VAL A 44 14.46 -0.07 7.53
N GLU A 45 15.00 0.59 8.54
CA GLU A 45 16.44 0.71 8.83
C GLU A 45 17.02 -0.67 9.24
N GLY A 46 17.01 -1.62 8.32
CA GLY A 46 17.38 -3.02 8.58
C GLY A 46 17.50 -3.89 7.33
N GLY A 47 17.34 -3.33 6.13
CA GLY A 47 17.56 -4.05 4.87
C GLY A 47 19.01 -4.53 4.65
N LYS A 48 19.94 -4.27 5.58
CA LYS A 48 21.31 -4.80 5.55
C LYS A 48 21.43 -6.22 6.13
N GLU A 49 20.56 -6.62 7.06
CA GLU A 49 20.65 -7.95 7.72
C GLU A 49 19.93 -9.04 6.92
N GLY A 50 18.94 -8.66 6.10
CA GLY A 50 18.18 -9.57 5.26
C GLY A 50 18.83 -9.91 3.91
N GLY A 51 19.98 -9.35 3.56
CA GLY A 51 20.61 -9.48 2.23
C GLY A 51 19.86 -8.75 1.10
N PRO A 52 20.37 -8.76 -0.15
CA PRO A 52 19.77 -8.02 -1.25
C PRO A 52 18.37 -8.53 -1.61
N SER A 53 17.46 -7.60 -1.95
CA SER A 53 16.11 -7.86 -2.45
C SER A 53 16.13 -8.45 -3.86
N GLU A 54 15.01 -9.01 -4.33
CA GLU A 54 14.90 -9.54 -5.69
C GLU A 54 15.25 -8.46 -6.73
N ALA A 55 14.80 -7.22 -6.53
CA ALA A 55 15.11 -6.10 -7.41
C ALA A 55 16.60 -5.73 -7.39
N ALA A 56 17.25 -5.75 -6.23
CA ALA A 56 18.68 -5.48 -6.12
C ALA A 56 19.51 -6.57 -6.80
N ILE A 57 19.11 -7.85 -6.64
CA ILE A 57 19.77 -8.98 -7.30
C ILE A 57 19.61 -8.89 -8.82
N ARG A 58 18.40 -8.57 -9.33
CA ARG A 58 18.17 -8.36 -10.76
C ARG A 58 19.04 -7.24 -11.33
N LEU A 59 19.19 -6.13 -10.59
CA LEU A 59 20.05 -5.03 -11.00
C LEU A 59 21.52 -5.46 -11.07
N ALA A 60 22.01 -6.18 -10.06
CA ALA A 60 23.37 -6.71 -10.04
C ALA A 60 23.62 -7.63 -11.24
N LEU A 61 22.76 -8.63 -11.46
CA LEU A 61 22.92 -9.55 -12.60
C LEU A 61 22.86 -8.85 -13.96
N THR A 62 22.01 -7.83 -14.10
CA THR A 62 21.93 -7.06 -15.36
C THR A 62 23.19 -6.21 -15.59
N LYS A 63 23.83 -5.70 -14.52
CA LYS A 63 25.11 -5.00 -14.61
C LYS A 63 26.24 -5.95 -14.98
N ASP A 64 26.32 -7.10 -14.31
CA ASP A 64 27.30 -8.14 -14.62
C ASP A 64 27.20 -8.55 -16.11
N GLU A 65 25.99 -8.76 -16.62
CA GLU A 65 25.75 -9.08 -18.04
C GLU A 65 26.12 -7.93 -19.00
N ALA A 66 25.98 -6.68 -18.58
CA ALA A 66 26.36 -5.52 -19.39
C ALA A 66 27.90 -5.38 -19.47
N GLU A 67 28.61 -5.70 -18.38
CA GLU A 67 30.07 -5.74 -18.33
C GLU A 67 30.64 -6.90 -19.16
N GLU A 68 30.03 -8.09 -19.08
CA GLU A 68 30.35 -9.23 -19.95
C GLU A 68 30.14 -8.88 -21.42
N ALA A 69 29.05 -8.19 -21.76
CA ALA A 69 28.80 -7.73 -23.13
C ALA A 69 29.83 -6.70 -23.62
N ALA A 70 30.31 -5.82 -22.73
CA ALA A 70 31.35 -4.83 -23.06
C ALA A 70 32.73 -5.47 -23.28
N THR A 71 33.03 -6.58 -22.60
CA THR A 71 34.30 -7.32 -22.70
C THR A 71 34.32 -8.36 -23.84
N GLY A 72 33.28 -8.40 -24.69
CA GLY A 72 33.19 -9.28 -25.85
C GLY A 72 32.48 -10.62 -25.59
N GLY A 73 31.89 -10.81 -24.41
CA GLY A 73 30.95 -11.88 -24.14
C GLY A 73 29.65 -11.69 -24.93
N GLY A 74 29.50 -12.42 -26.03
CA GLY A 74 28.33 -12.30 -26.89
C GLY A 74 27.02 -12.68 -26.18
N LYS A 75 25.96 -11.88 -26.41
CA LYS A 75 24.57 -12.30 -26.16
C LYS A 75 24.26 -13.48 -27.09
N LEU A 76 23.97 -14.66 -26.54
CA LEU A 76 23.62 -15.87 -27.32
C LEU A 76 22.38 -15.66 -28.21
N HIS A 77 21.47 -14.79 -27.77
CA HIS A 77 20.30 -14.35 -28.52
C HIS A 77 19.98 -12.91 -28.07
N GLY A 78 19.24 -12.12 -28.85
CA GLY A 78 18.96 -10.70 -28.56
C GLY A 78 18.34 -10.35 -27.18
N SER A 79 18.06 -11.33 -26.31
CA SER A 79 17.64 -11.16 -24.91
C SER A 79 18.71 -11.63 -23.93
N SER A 80 18.89 -10.89 -22.83
CA SER A 80 19.81 -11.27 -21.74
C SER A 80 19.32 -12.51 -20.96
N VAL A 81 20.23 -13.18 -20.25
CA VAL A 81 19.91 -14.42 -19.52
C VAL A 81 19.10 -14.13 -18.26
N THR A 82 19.39 -13.03 -17.59
CA THR A 82 18.61 -12.48 -16.49
C THR A 82 17.20 -12.14 -16.96
N SER A 83 17.07 -11.53 -18.15
CA SER A 83 15.77 -11.26 -18.75
C SER A 83 14.97 -12.54 -19.02
N PHE A 84 15.62 -13.60 -19.52
CA PHE A 84 15.00 -14.91 -19.73
C PHE A 84 14.46 -15.51 -18.41
N LEU A 85 15.27 -15.54 -17.35
CA LEU A 85 14.87 -16.04 -16.03
C LEU A 85 13.74 -15.21 -15.41
N VAL A 86 13.86 -13.87 -15.43
CA VAL A 86 12.81 -12.98 -14.90
C VAL A 86 11.51 -13.17 -15.66
N THR A 87 11.54 -13.36 -16.98
CA THR A 87 10.35 -13.61 -17.79
C THR A 87 9.69 -14.95 -17.41
N GLY A 88 10.48 -15.99 -17.12
CA GLY A 88 9.99 -17.28 -16.63
C GLY A 88 9.35 -17.17 -15.24
N LEU A 89 9.97 -16.43 -14.30
CA LEU A 89 9.39 -16.16 -12.98
C LEU A 89 8.07 -15.38 -13.07
N GLN A 90 7.97 -14.43 -14.01
CA GLN A 90 6.73 -13.69 -14.25
C GLN A 90 5.63 -14.59 -14.87
N LEU A 91 5.99 -15.57 -15.70
CA LEU A 91 5.03 -16.58 -16.20
C LEU A 91 4.50 -17.43 -15.03
N GLU A 92 5.38 -17.85 -14.12
CA GLU A 92 4.99 -18.58 -12.90
C GLU A 92 4.04 -17.76 -12.01
N GLU A 93 4.25 -16.44 -11.91
CA GLU A 93 3.33 -15.53 -11.21
C GLU A 93 2.01 -15.30 -11.96
N ALA A 94 2.03 -15.26 -13.29
CA ALA A 94 0.81 -15.19 -14.10
C ALA A 94 -0.03 -16.46 -13.93
N GLN A 95 0.59 -17.64 -13.95
CA GLN A 95 -0.06 -18.93 -13.76
C GLN A 95 -0.79 -19.01 -12.41
N GLN A 96 -0.16 -18.54 -11.32
CA GLN A 96 -0.83 -18.53 -10.01
C GLN A 96 -1.98 -17.52 -9.92
N ARG A 97 -1.88 -16.38 -10.62
CA ARG A 97 -3.00 -15.43 -10.69
C ARG A 97 -4.19 -16.06 -11.41
N ILE A 98 -3.95 -16.77 -12.51
CA ILE A 98 -5.01 -17.52 -13.21
C ILE A 98 -5.60 -18.59 -12.29
N LYS A 99 -4.77 -19.39 -11.59
CA LYS A 99 -5.27 -20.38 -10.60
C LYS A 99 -6.16 -19.76 -9.53
N HIS A 100 -5.76 -18.60 -9.00
CA HIS A 100 -6.54 -17.89 -8.00
C HIS A 100 -7.89 -17.44 -8.56
N GLU A 101 -7.89 -16.86 -9.77
CA GLU A 101 -9.11 -16.36 -10.41
C GLU A 101 -10.06 -17.48 -10.81
N VAL A 102 -9.55 -18.61 -11.30
CA VAL A 102 -10.35 -19.81 -11.62
C VAL A 102 -11.01 -20.41 -10.38
N ARG A 103 -10.34 -20.38 -9.22
CA ARG A 103 -10.92 -20.83 -7.94
C ARG A 103 -11.93 -19.84 -7.36
N GLY A 104 -11.84 -18.57 -7.74
CA GLY A 104 -12.72 -17.50 -7.27
C GLY A 104 -14.16 -17.72 -7.75
N ARG A 105 -15.12 -17.73 -6.83
CA ARG A 105 -16.56 -17.78 -7.14
C ARG A 105 -17.08 -16.35 -7.31
N THR A 106 -17.82 -16.10 -8.38
CA THR A 106 -18.43 -14.80 -8.66
C THR A 106 -19.83 -14.97 -9.25
N LEU A 107 -20.69 -13.99 -8.96
CA LEU A 107 -22.07 -13.94 -9.45
C LEU A 107 -22.14 -13.54 -10.94
N LEU A 108 -21.11 -12.85 -11.46
CA LEU A 108 -21.02 -12.42 -12.85
C LEU A 108 -20.18 -13.44 -13.64
N VAL A 109 -20.80 -14.58 -13.93
CA VAL A 109 -20.09 -15.75 -14.51
C VAL A 109 -19.49 -15.44 -15.88
N ALA A 110 -20.23 -14.77 -16.78
CA ALA A 110 -19.78 -14.50 -18.14
C ALA A 110 -18.55 -13.55 -18.18
N ASP A 111 -18.64 -12.41 -17.51
CA ASP A 111 -17.54 -11.42 -17.40
C ASP A 111 -16.30 -12.03 -16.72
N HIS A 112 -16.50 -12.84 -15.68
CA HIS A 112 -15.40 -13.55 -15.03
C HIS A 112 -14.72 -14.56 -15.96
N GLN A 113 -15.51 -15.29 -16.75
CA GLN A 113 -15.00 -16.29 -17.66
C GLN A 113 -14.28 -15.66 -18.85
N GLU A 114 -14.77 -14.53 -19.38
CA GLU A 114 -14.07 -13.71 -20.38
C GLU A 114 -12.69 -13.26 -19.85
N ARG A 115 -12.65 -12.68 -18.64
CA ARG A 115 -11.40 -12.24 -18.00
C ARG A 115 -10.41 -13.39 -17.80
N ILE A 116 -10.88 -14.58 -17.42
CA ILE A 116 -10.03 -15.78 -17.33
C ILE A 116 -9.45 -16.13 -18.69
N GLN A 117 -10.26 -16.12 -19.75
CA GLN A 117 -9.79 -16.43 -21.10
C GLN A 117 -8.78 -15.41 -21.62
N GLU A 118 -8.99 -14.12 -21.38
CA GLU A 118 -8.01 -13.08 -21.73
C GLU A 118 -6.65 -13.33 -21.04
N MET A 119 -6.67 -13.68 -19.75
CA MET A 119 -5.45 -14.01 -19.02
C MET A 119 -4.77 -15.27 -19.58
N ARG A 120 -5.55 -16.30 -19.97
CA ARG A 120 -5.02 -17.53 -20.60
C ARG A 120 -4.38 -17.23 -21.95
N ILE A 121 -5.02 -16.42 -22.80
CA ILE A 121 -4.49 -16.02 -24.12
C ILE A 121 -3.18 -15.22 -23.94
N ALA A 122 -3.16 -14.25 -23.03
CA ALA A 122 -1.97 -13.47 -22.73
C ALA A 122 -0.83 -14.35 -22.20
N PHE A 123 -1.15 -15.35 -21.37
CA PHE A 123 -0.18 -16.33 -20.87
C PHE A 123 0.41 -17.16 -22.01
N PHE A 124 -0.39 -17.77 -22.88
CA PHE A 124 0.10 -18.60 -23.98
C PHE A 124 0.94 -17.81 -24.99
N SER A 125 0.54 -16.56 -25.32
CA SER A 125 1.33 -15.68 -26.17
C SER A 125 2.71 -15.35 -25.58
N LYS A 126 2.78 -15.14 -24.26
CA LYS A 126 4.04 -14.92 -23.56
C LYS A 126 4.86 -16.22 -23.44
N LEU A 127 4.21 -17.34 -23.17
CA LEU A 127 4.84 -18.65 -23.08
C LEU A 127 5.50 -19.06 -24.40
N GLY A 128 4.82 -18.92 -25.54
CA GLY A 128 5.38 -19.29 -26.84
C GLY A 128 6.66 -18.51 -27.17
N ARG A 129 6.73 -17.21 -26.84
CA ARG A 129 7.96 -16.42 -26.98
C ARG A 129 9.07 -16.89 -26.04
N TRP A 130 8.71 -17.25 -24.81
CA TRP A 130 9.67 -17.73 -23.82
C TRP A 130 10.21 -19.12 -24.14
N ARG A 131 9.39 -20.05 -24.67
CA ARG A 131 9.81 -21.40 -25.11
C ARG A 131 10.87 -21.34 -26.21
N LYS A 132 10.78 -20.38 -27.15
CA LYS A 132 11.82 -20.16 -28.18
C LYS A 132 13.18 -19.84 -27.56
N LEU A 133 13.20 -19.02 -26.51
CA LEU A 133 14.42 -18.73 -25.75
C LEU A 133 14.86 -19.92 -24.89
N GLN A 134 13.90 -20.66 -24.35
CA GLN A 134 14.17 -21.86 -23.55
C GLN A 134 14.91 -22.91 -24.36
N ALA A 135 14.56 -23.12 -25.63
CA ALA A 135 15.27 -24.05 -26.51
C ALA A 135 16.77 -23.71 -26.68
N VAL A 136 17.14 -22.42 -26.59
CA VAL A 136 18.53 -21.95 -26.68
C VAL A 136 19.25 -22.07 -25.35
N TYR A 137 18.60 -21.70 -24.24
CA TYR A 137 19.23 -21.62 -22.92
C TYR A 137 19.15 -22.92 -22.11
N MET A 138 18.20 -23.80 -22.43
CA MET A 138 17.81 -24.99 -21.67
C MET A 138 17.31 -26.11 -22.61
N SER A 139 18.21 -26.73 -23.38
CA SER A 139 17.84 -27.80 -24.33
C SER A 139 17.22 -29.01 -23.64
N ALA A 140 17.71 -29.40 -22.45
CA ALA A 140 17.13 -30.51 -21.69
C ALA A 140 15.68 -30.25 -21.27
N ALA A 141 15.28 -28.98 -21.06
CA ALA A 141 13.88 -28.68 -20.78
C ALA A 141 12.97 -28.89 -22.00
N VAL A 142 13.51 -28.80 -23.22
CA VAL A 142 12.75 -29.11 -24.44
C VAL A 142 12.54 -30.61 -24.55
N ARG A 143 13.60 -31.41 -24.32
CA ARG A 143 13.52 -32.88 -24.29
C ARG A 143 12.44 -33.38 -23.34
N GLU A 144 12.43 -32.88 -22.10
CA GLU A 144 11.43 -33.26 -21.09
C GLU A 144 9.99 -32.83 -21.45
N LEU A 145 9.82 -31.79 -22.26
CA LEU A 145 8.49 -31.39 -22.75
C LEU A 145 8.02 -32.26 -23.91
N GLU A 146 8.94 -32.60 -24.82
CA GLU A 146 8.64 -33.50 -25.94
C GLU A 146 8.24 -34.87 -25.40
N GLU A 147 8.98 -35.40 -24.42
CA GLU A 147 8.63 -36.66 -23.74
C GLU A 147 7.27 -36.61 -23.03
N GLU A 148 6.92 -35.48 -22.40
CA GLU A 148 5.60 -35.29 -21.79
C GLU A 148 4.46 -35.20 -22.82
N GLU A 149 4.70 -34.55 -23.97
CA GLU A 149 3.71 -34.48 -25.05
C GLU A 149 3.55 -35.82 -25.77
N ASP A 150 4.64 -36.58 -25.97
CA ASP A 150 4.60 -37.92 -26.58
C ASP A 150 3.88 -38.92 -25.67
N ALA A 151 3.99 -38.77 -24.35
CA ALA A 151 3.26 -39.56 -23.37
C ALA A 151 1.80 -39.12 -23.18
N ARG A 152 1.40 -37.97 -23.75
CA ARG A 152 0.06 -37.42 -23.59
C ARG A 152 -0.92 -38.18 -24.47
N ASP A 153 -2.05 -38.56 -23.88
CA ASP A 153 -3.18 -39.08 -24.64
C ASP A 153 -3.72 -38.00 -25.59
N ALA A 154 -3.73 -38.32 -26.89
CA ALA A 154 -4.18 -37.41 -27.95
C ALA A 154 -5.68 -37.09 -27.86
N ASP A 155 -6.47 -37.96 -27.22
CA ASP A 155 -7.92 -37.78 -27.06
C ASP A 155 -8.26 -36.78 -25.93
N LEU A 156 -7.29 -36.44 -25.07
CA LEU A 156 -7.49 -35.46 -24.01
C LEU A 156 -7.38 -34.02 -24.52
N PRO A 157 -8.22 -33.10 -23.97
CA PRO A 157 -8.17 -31.70 -24.36
C PRO A 157 -6.80 -31.07 -24.00
N PRO A 158 -6.41 -29.98 -24.70
CA PRO A 158 -5.19 -29.25 -24.38
C PRO A 158 -5.14 -28.79 -22.93
N VAL A 159 -3.96 -28.85 -22.33
CA VAL A 159 -3.73 -28.42 -20.95
C VAL A 159 -4.07 -26.93 -20.80
N ASN A 160 -4.84 -26.59 -19.77
CA ASN A 160 -5.18 -25.19 -19.47
C ASN A 160 -3.91 -24.41 -19.07
N ALA A 161 -3.90 -23.09 -19.31
CA ALA A 161 -2.74 -22.22 -19.02
C ALA A 161 -2.24 -22.36 -17.57
N GLU A 162 -3.15 -22.50 -16.62
CA GLU A 162 -2.84 -22.68 -15.21
C GLU A 162 -2.13 -24.00 -14.91
N ASP A 163 -2.22 -25.03 -15.72
CA ASP A 163 -1.67 -26.36 -15.44
C ASP A 163 -0.48 -26.74 -16.32
N VAL A 164 -0.14 -25.90 -17.29
CA VAL A 164 1.07 -26.06 -18.11
C VAL A 164 2.33 -26.09 -17.24
N LYS A 165 3.19 -27.09 -17.44
CA LYS A 165 4.44 -27.23 -16.72
C LYS A 165 5.49 -26.22 -17.20
N LEU A 166 5.95 -25.36 -16.30
CA LEU A 166 7.00 -24.38 -16.56
C LEU A 166 8.34 -24.93 -16.07
N TYR A 167 9.16 -25.45 -16.98
CA TYR A 167 10.52 -25.90 -16.65
C TYR A 167 11.49 -24.73 -16.50
N LEU A 168 11.60 -24.18 -15.30
CA LEU A 168 12.77 -23.41 -14.89
C LEU A 168 13.92 -24.35 -14.52
N PRO A 169 15.18 -23.89 -14.42
CA PRO A 169 16.29 -24.74 -14.01
C PRO A 169 16.00 -25.53 -12.72
N SER A 170 15.31 -24.93 -11.75
CA SER A 170 14.89 -25.60 -10.51
C SER A 170 13.91 -26.76 -10.71
N GLY A 171 13.20 -26.81 -11.83
CA GLY A 171 12.23 -27.86 -12.17
C GLY A 171 12.83 -29.07 -12.89
N LEU A 172 14.13 -29.02 -13.22
CA LEU A 172 14.86 -30.10 -13.87
C LEU A 172 15.67 -30.92 -12.84
N LEU A 173 15.88 -32.20 -13.15
CA LEU A 173 16.81 -33.03 -12.38
C LEU A 173 18.23 -32.49 -12.51
N ARG A 174 19.10 -32.89 -11.58
CA ARG A 174 20.48 -32.37 -11.55
C ARG A 174 21.28 -32.76 -12.80
N ALA A 175 21.11 -34.00 -13.28
CA ALA A 175 21.78 -34.48 -14.49
C ALA A 175 21.38 -33.63 -15.72
N ASP A 176 20.08 -33.43 -15.93
CA ASP A 176 19.55 -32.63 -17.05
C ASP A 176 19.99 -31.17 -17.02
N ARG A 177 20.18 -30.61 -15.81
CA ARG A 177 20.73 -29.26 -15.65
C ARG A 177 22.19 -29.17 -16.10
N GLU A 178 22.99 -30.17 -15.76
CA GLU A 178 24.42 -30.18 -16.07
C GLU A 178 24.65 -30.39 -17.58
N GLU A 179 23.80 -31.18 -18.25
CA GLU A 179 23.88 -31.46 -19.68
C GLU A 179 23.23 -30.38 -20.57
N GLY A 180 22.04 -29.90 -20.19
CA GLY A 180 21.20 -29.10 -21.09
C GLY A 180 21.02 -27.62 -20.75
N CYS A 181 21.49 -27.13 -19.59
CA CYS A 181 21.38 -25.71 -19.26
C CYS A 181 22.67 -24.94 -19.58
N ARG A 182 22.54 -23.69 -20.02
CA ARG A 182 23.68 -22.76 -20.11
C ARG A 182 24.42 -22.72 -18.76
N LYS A 183 25.75 -22.77 -18.81
CA LYS A 183 26.61 -22.64 -17.61
C LYS A 183 26.23 -21.40 -16.80
N GLY A 184 26.13 -21.56 -15.48
CA GLY A 184 25.77 -20.50 -14.54
C GLY A 184 24.28 -20.16 -14.44
N LEU A 185 23.42 -20.65 -15.36
CA LEU A 185 21.98 -20.38 -15.35
C LEU A 185 21.29 -20.85 -14.05
N PRO A 186 21.52 -22.09 -13.53
CA PRO A 186 20.91 -22.53 -12.27
C PRO A 186 21.36 -21.69 -11.06
N ALA A 187 22.61 -21.22 -11.06
CA ALA A 187 23.14 -20.38 -9.99
C ALA A 187 22.49 -18.99 -9.99
N MET A 188 22.27 -18.40 -11.18
CA MET A 188 21.55 -17.13 -11.33
C MET A 188 20.09 -17.25 -10.89
N GLU A 189 19.39 -18.33 -11.26
CA GLU A 189 18.04 -18.59 -10.75
C GLU A 189 18.07 -18.68 -9.21
N GLY A 190 19.03 -19.40 -8.65
CA GLY A 190 19.20 -19.52 -7.20
C GLY A 190 19.28 -18.15 -6.52
N LYS A 191 20.11 -17.22 -7.04
CA LYS A 191 20.18 -15.85 -6.50
C LYS A 191 18.82 -15.14 -6.57
N LEU A 192 18.12 -15.24 -7.69
CA LEU A 192 16.79 -14.63 -7.83
C LEU A 192 15.77 -15.20 -6.83
N ARG A 193 15.78 -16.52 -6.60
CA ARG A 193 14.89 -17.18 -5.65
C ARG A 193 15.18 -16.79 -4.20
N GLU A 194 16.45 -16.54 -3.83
CA GLU A 194 16.80 -16.00 -2.51
C GLU A 194 16.16 -14.62 -2.28
N GLY A 195 16.27 -13.75 -3.29
CA GLY A 195 15.58 -12.46 -3.28
C GLY A 195 14.07 -12.60 -3.14
N GLN A 196 13.45 -13.53 -3.88
CA GLN A 196 12.02 -13.81 -3.78
C GLN A 196 11.60 -14.28 -2.38
N CYS A 197 12.38 -15.16 -1.75
CA CYS A 197 12.10 -15.62 -0.39
C CYS A 197 12.14 -14.47 0.62
N ARG A 198 13.15 -13.60 0.54
CA ARG A 198 13.30 -12.43 1.42
C ARG A 198 12.17 -11.43 1.25
N ASP A 199 11.88 -11.07 0.00
CA ASP A 199 10.82 -10.12 -0.31
C ASP A 199 9.45 -10.68 0.08
N ALA A 200 9.21 -11.98 -0.14
CA ALA A 200 7.97 -12.64 0.28
C ALA A 200 7.82 -12.64 1.80
N LEU A 201 8.88 -12.93 2.59
CA LEU A 201 8.84 -12.86 4.04
C LEU A 201 8.57 -11.43 4.55
N HIS A 202 9.22 -10.43 3.96
CA HIS A 202 8.99 -9.03 4.31
C HIS A 202 7.52 -8.63 4.04
N VAL A 203 6.99 -8.98 2.87
CA VAL A 203 5.58 -8.71 2.55
C VAL A 203 4.65 -9.47 3.48
N LEU A 204 4.95 -10.74 3.80
CA LEU A 204 4.16 -11.56 4.71
C LEU A 204 4.05 -10.92 6.09
N ARG A 205 5.18 -10.50 6.69
CA ARG A 205 5.22 -9.79 7.97
C ARG A 205 4.35 -8.53 7.95
N SER A 206 4.53 -7.67 6.95
CA SER A 206 3.74 -6.44 6.79
C SER A 206 2.22 -6.73 6.68
N ARG A 207 1.83 -7.80 5.96
CA ARG A 207 0.42 -8.19 5.82
C ARG A 207 -0.15 -8.78 7.10
N LEU A 208 0.62 -9.56 7.85
CA LEU A 208 0.23 -10.07 9.16
C LEU A 208 0.02 -8.93 10.17
N HIS A 209 0.91 -7.93 10.19
CA HIS A 209 0.68 -6.71 10.99
C HIS A 209 -0.60 -5.97 10.60
N ALA A 210 -0.86 -5.82 9.29
CA ALA A 210 -2.09 -5.19 8.83
C ALA A 210 -3.35 -5.99 9.24
N LYS A 211 -3.29 -7.33 9.14
CA LYS A 211 -4.38 -8.21 9.56
C LYS A 211 -4.63 -8.09 11.07
N ARG A 212 -3.58 -8.14 11.88
CA ARG A 212 -3.57 -7.92 13.33
C ARG A 212 -4.25 -6.59 13.70
N HIS A 213 -3.82 -5.50 13.09
CA HIS A 213 -4.42 -4.18 13.32
C HIS A 213 -5.91 -4.15 12.98
N LEU A 214 -6.34 -4.79 11.87
CA LEU A 214 -7.77 -4.81 11.52
C LEU A 214 -8.61 -5.67 12.46
N LEU A 215 -8.05 -6.75 13.02
CA LEU A 215 -8.72 -7.56 14.04
C LEU A 215 -8.96 -6.73 15.31
N ASN A 216 -7.91 -6.06 15.82
CA ASN A 216 -8.04 -5.18 16.99
C ASN A 216 -9.03 -4.04 16.74
N TYR A 217 -8.95 -3.39 15.57
CA TYR A 217 -9.90 -2.36 15.20
C TYR A 217 -11.35 -2.86 15.16
N ARG A 218 -11.57 -4.08 14.64
CA ARG A 218 -12.89 -4.71 14.64
C ARG A 218 -13.38 -4.89 16.07
N ASP A 219 -12.55 -5.45 16.93
CA ASP A 219 -12.93 -5.84 18.29
C ASP A 219 -13.18 -4.61 19.18
N GLU A 220 -12.43 -3.53 18.98
CA GLU A 220 -12.54 -2.31 19.80
C GLU A 220 -13.60 -1.33 19.27
N SER A 221 -13.75 -1.19 17.95
CA SER A 221 -14.40 -0.01 17.35
C SER A 221 -15.56 -0.31 16.40
N VAL A 222 -15.78 -1.57 15.99
CA VAL A 222 -16.80 -1.89 14.99
C VAL A 222 -18.10 -2.34 15.65
N VAL A 223 -19.09 -1.44 15.65
CA VAL A 223 -20.45 -1.71 16.14
C VAL A 223 -21.44 -1.77 14.98
N GLY A 224 -22.36 -2.74 15.04
CA GLY A 224 -23.44 -2.91 14.07
C GLY A 224 -23.11 -3.75 12.83
N GLN A 225 -24.14 -4.38 12.27
CA GLN A 225 -24.01 -5.45 11.27
C GLN A 225 -23.29 -5.00 9.98
N ARG A 226 -23.65 -3.85 9.40
CA ARG A 226 -23.06 -3.38 8.12
C ARG A 226 -21.57 -3.08 8.25
N ALA A 227 -21.15 -2.48 9.36
CA ALA A 227 -19.75 -2.17 9.61
C ALA A 227 -18.95 -3.45 9.88
N ALA A 228 -19.54 -4.41 10.63
CA ALA A 228 -18.97 -5.73 10.84
C ALA A 228 -18.73 -6.48 9.52
N THR A 229 -19.73 -6.58 8.64
CA THR A 229 -19.57 -7.25 7.33
C THR A 229 -18.45 -6.61 6.48
N ARG A 230 -18.34 -5.28 6.51
CA ARG A 230 -17.24 -4.57 5.81
C ARG A 230 -15.88 -4.86 6.44
N ALA A 231 -15.79 -4.95 7.76
CA ALA A 231 -14.55 -5.33 8.43
C ALA A 231 -14.15 -6.77 8.07
N TYR A 232 -15.10 -7.72 8.13
CA TYR A 232 -14.87 -9.13 7.75
C TYR A 232 -14.36 -9.27 6.32
N THR A 233 -15.04 -8.66 5.35
CA THR A 233 -14.60 -8.72 3.94
C THR A 233 -13.21 -8.09 3.71
N LEU A 234 -12.83 -7.07 4.49
CA LEU A 234 -11.48 -6.51 4.43
C LEU A 234 -10.44 -7.46 5.05
N ILE A 235 -10.77 -8.10 6.17
CA ILE A 235 -9.89 -9.06 6.85
C ILE A 235 -9.68 -10.30 5.96
N GLU A 236 -10.75 -10.83 5.37
CA GLU A 236 -10.74 -11.95 4.43
C GLU A 236 -9.83 -11.64 3.24
N ARG A 237 -10.00 -10.47 2.61
CA ARG A 237 -9.13 -10.02 1.50
C ARG A 237 -7.65 -9.91 1.90
N ILE A 238 -7.35 -9.51 3.13
CA ILE A 238 -5.95 -9.54 3.62
C ILE A 238 -5.49 -10.99 3.82
N GLY A 239 -6.35 -11.86 4.34
CA GLY A 239 -6.11 -13.31 4.46
C GLY A 239 -5.74 -13.95 3.13
N GLU A 240 -6.55 -13.75 2.08
CA GLU A 240 -6.26 -14.25 0.72
C GLU A 240 -4.88 -13.81 0.22
N ARG A 241 -4.49 -12.56 0.51
CA ARG A 241 -3.16 -12.04 0.14
C ARG A 241 -2.04 -12.66 0.97
N VAL A 242 -2.27 -12.91 2.26
CA VAL A 242 -1.34 -13.62 3.13
C VAL A 242 -1.10 -15.04 2.59
N ASP A 243 -2.15 -15.73 2.17
CA ASP A 243 -2.05 -17.07 1.58
C ASP A 243 -1.28 -17.05 0.25
N ALA A 244 -1.57 -16.09 -0.62
CA ALA A 244 -0.88 -15.94 -1.90
C ALA A 244 0.64 -15.67 -1.72
N VAL A 245 1.00 -14.80 -0.77
CA VAL A 245 2.42 -14.51 -0.46
C VAL A 245 3.11 -15.71 0.19
N SER A 246 2.41 -16.43 1.07
CA SER A 246 2.90 -17.66 1.69
C SER A 246 3.17 -18.75 0.65
N ALA A 247 2.27 -18.91 -0.33
CA ALA A 247 2.47 -19.82 -1.45
C ALA A 247 3.66 -19.40 -2.33
N LYS A 248 3.87 -18.09 -2.56
CA LYS A 248 5.06 -17.59 -3.26
C LYS A 248 6.34 -17.93 -2.52
N TYR A 249 6.40 -17.73 -1.20
CA TYR A 249 7.55 -18.12 -0.37
C TYR A 249 7.83 -19.62 -0.46
N ARG A 250 6.81 -20.47 -0.30
CA ARG A 250 6.96 -21.93 -0.36
C ARG A 250 7.49 -22.40 -1.72
N ARG A 251 6.99 -21.86 -2.84
CA ARG A 251 7.49 -22.16 -4.18
C ARG A 251 8.94 -21.72 -4.38
N ALA A 252 9.28 -20.50 -4.00
CA ALA A 252 10.64 -19.99 -4.12
C ALA A 252 11.63 -20.82 -3.26
N ARG A 253 11.23 -21.21 -2.05
CA ARG A 253 12.01 -22.10 -1.19
C ARG A 253 12.19 -23.49 -1.79
N ALA A 254 11.12 -24.09 -2.34
CA ALA A 254 11.22 -25.38 -3.01
C ALA A 254 12.19 -25.34 -4.19
N ALA A 255 12.14 -24.27 -5.00
CA ALA A 255 13.08 -24.05 -6.09
C ALA A 255 14.53 -23.90 -5.59
N LEU A 256 14.76 -23.16 -4.51
CA LEU A 256 16.09 -23.04 -3.88
C LEU A 256 16.65 -24.39 -3.44
N ILE A 257 15.83 -25.20 -2.76
CA ILE A 257 16.23 -26.53 -2.30
C ILE A 257 16.56 -27.43 -3.48
N ALA A 258 15.78 -27.38 -4.57
CA ALA A 258 16.06 -28.14 -5.78
C ALA A 258 17.40 -27.73 -6.45
N LEU A 259 17.73 -26.43 -6.39
CA LEU A 259 18.95 -25.89 -7.01
C LEU A 259 20.22 -26.13 -6.20
N ARG A 260 20.17 -25.92 -4.87
CA ARG A 260 21.37 -25.89 -4.00
C ARG A 260 21.42 -26.98 -2.94
N GLY A 261 20.34 -27.76 -2.80
CA GLY A 261 20.18 -28.71 -1.71
C GLY A 261 19.66 -28.06 -0.41
N ARG A 262 19.27 -28.90 0.55
CA ARG A 262 18.62 -28.47 1.79
C ARG A 262 19.55 -27.68 2.73
N THR A 263 20.82 -28.08 2.82
CA THR A 263 21.82 -27.50 3.72
C THR A 263 22.19 -26.06 3.33
N ALA A 264 22.27 -25.77 2.03
CA ALA A 264 22.51 -24.41 1.54
C ALA A 264 21.33 -23.45 1.77
N CYS A 265 20.18 -23.95 2.21
CA CYS A 265 18.94 -23.18 2.41
C CYS A 265 18.58 -23.01 3.89
N GLU A 266 19.52 -23.24 4.82
CA GLU A 266 19.27 -23.16 6.27
C GLU A 266 18.72 -21.80 6.72
N GLY A 267 19.11 -20.70 6.06
CA GLY A 267 18.58 -19.36 6.30
C GLY A 267 17.12 -19.14 5.87
N PHE A 268 16.48 -20.13 5.23
CA PHE A 268 15.08 -20.08 4.80
C PHE A 268 14.31 -21.27 5.38
N ARG A 269 13.69 -21.08 6.55
CA ARG A 269 12.94 -22.14 7.24
C ARG A 269 11.62 -22.46 6.53
N GLU A 270 11.08 -23.65 6.82
CA GLU A 270 9.79 -24.08 6.29
C GLU A 270 8.65 -23.25 6.91
N LEU A 271 7.78 -22.70 6.06
CA LEU A 271 6.65 -21.88 6.49
C LEU A 271 5.40 -22.73 6.71
N LYS A 272 5.11 -23.07 7.97
CA LYS A 272 3.94 -23.86 8.38
C LYS A 272 2.71 -22.97 8.50
N ALA A 273 1.51 -23.56 8.44
CA ALA A 273 0.26 -22.83 8.64
C ALA A 273 0.19 -22.16 10.03
N SER A 274 0.74 -22.83 11.05
CA SER A 274 0.85 -22.31 12.42
C SER A 274 1.70 -21.05 12.54
N ASP A 275 2.64 -20.82 11.61
CA ASP A 275 3.51 -19.64 11.63
C ASP A 275 2.80 -18.37 11.14
N ILE A 276 1.71 -18.55 10.39
CA ILE A 276 0.94 -17.49 9.74
C ILE A 276 -0.30 -17.11 10.59
N GLN A 277 -0.73 -18.00 11.50
CA GLN A 277 -1.85 -17.73 12.39
C GLN A 277 -1.49 -16.65 13.41
N LEU A 278 -2.40 -15.69 13.57
CA LEU A 278 -2.28 -14.62 14.56
C LEU A 278 -2.87 -15.09 15.89
N ASP A 279 -2.16 -14.86 17.00
CA ASP A 279 -2.63 -15.26 18.35
C ASP A 279 -4.06 -14.82 18.70
N GLU A 280 -4.60 -13.73 18.14
CA GLU A 280 -5.99 -13.28 18.42
C GLU A 280 -7.04 -14.22 17.81
N GLU A 281 -6.65 -15.10 16.87
CA GLU A 281 -7.51 -16.14 16.31
C GLU A 281 -7.54 -17.41 17.19
N ARG A 282 -6.68 -17.51 18.22
CA ARG A 282 -6.63 -18.64 19.17
C ARG A 282 -7.16 -18.20 20.53
N GLU A 283 -8.48 -18.22 20.70
CA GLU A 283 -9.14 -17.78 21.94
C GLU A 283 -8.60 -18.43 23.23
N VAL A 284 -8.08 -19.66 23.16
CA VAL A 284 -7.74 -20.46 24.34
C VAL A 284 -6.28 -20.29 24.82
N ASP A 285 -5.34 -19.95 23.91
CA ASP A 285 -3.88 -19.95 24.21
C ASP A 285 -3.18 -18.59 24.00
N ALA A 286 -3.87 -17.59 23.45
CA ALA A 286 -3.29 -16.28 23.12
C ALA A 286 -2.66 -15.58 24.34
N LYS A 287 -3.34 -15.62 25.48
CA LYS A 287 -2.87 -15.01 26.75
C LYS A 287 -1.65 -15.75 27.32
N ALA A 288 -1.59 -17.07 27.18
CA ALA A 288 -0.47 -17.89 27.66
C ALA A 288 0.77 -17.72 26.78
N ARG A 289 0.63 -17.70 25.45
CA ARG A 289 1.74 -17.46 24.51
C ARG A 289 2.31 -16.06 24.59
N LYS A 290 1.45 -15.05 24.77
CA LYS A 290 1.87 -13.66 25.03
C LYS A 290 2.67 -13.53 26.33
N LYS A 291 2.33 -14.32 27.37
CA LYS A 291 3.10 -14.42 28.62
C LYS A 291 4.42 -15.18 28.47
N LEU A 292 4.51 -16.12 27.53
CA LEU A 292 5.69 -16.97 27.30
C LEU A 292 6.65 -16.43 26.21
N GLY A 293 6.32 -15.33 25.53
CA GLY A 293 7.19 -14.71 24.53
C GLY A 293 7.45 -15.58 23.28
N ILE A 294 6.63 -16.60 23.02
CA ILE A 294 6.84 -17.55 21.92
C ILE A 294 6.31 -16.94 20.61
N PHE A 295 7.13 -16.13 19.95
CA PHE A 295 6.85 -15.60 18.62
C PHE A 295 7.23 -16.61 17.52
N SER A 296 6.46 -16.64 16.41
CA SER A 296 6.82 -17.44 15.24
C SER A 296 8.22 -17.05 14.72
N TRP A 297 8.97 -18.02 14.19
CA TRP A 297 10.32 -17.80 13.66
C TRP A 297 10.38 -16.76 12.54
N ILE A 298 9.25 -16.51 11.86
CA ILE A 298 9.12 -15.44 10.88
C ILE A 298 9.55 -14.11 11.49
N TRP A 299 9.43 -13.93 12.81
CA TRP A 299 9.77 -12.71 13.53
C TRP A 299 11.17 -12.71 14.16
N THR A 300 11.88 -13.84 14.21
CA THR A 300 13.11 -13.99 15.03
C THR A 300 14.40 -14.24 14.24
N ASP A 301 14.34 -14.64 12.96
CA ASP A 301 15.52 -15.04 12.15
C ASP A 301 16.34 -13.86 11.56
N GLY A 302 16.32 -12.70 12.23
CA GLY A 302 17.07 -11.49 11.86
C GLY A 302 17.43 -10.66 13.08
N GLY A 303 17.81 -11.32 14.18
CA GLY A 303 17.87 -10.69 15.50
C GLY A 303 16.46 -10.50 16.05
N GLY A 304 15.92 -11.54 16.66
CA GLY A 304 14.69 -11.40 17.45
C GLY A 304 14.88 -10.33 18.54
N PRO A 305 13.81 -9.63 18.95
CA PRO A 305 13.89 -8.63 20.00
C PRO A 305 14.29 -9.32 21.31
N GLY A 306 15.54 -9.14 21.74
CA GLY A 306 15.88 -9.32 23.14
C GLY A 306 15.40 -8.08 23.88
N GLU A 307 14.36 -8.21 24.70
CA GLU A 307 13.69 -7.21 25.57
C GLU A 307 13.34 -5.81 24.98
N ASP A 308 14.05 -5.31 23.99
CA ASP A 308 13.81 -4.07 23.27
C ASP A 308 13.23 -4.33 21.88
N ASP A 309 12.03 -3.79 21.73
CA ASP A 309 11.04 -3.89 20.67
C ASP A 309 11.45 -3.19 19.35
N VAL A 310 12.73 -3.24 18.97
CA VAL A 310 13.34 -2.40 17.90
C VAL A 310 12.76 -2.68 16.51
N ALA A 311 12.60 -3.95 16.14
CA ALA A 311 12.07 -4.32 14.81
C ALA A 311 10.56 -4.05 14.67
N LEU A 312 9.79 -4.19 15.76
CA LEU A 312 8.39 -3.81 15.80
C LEU A 312 8.27 -2.28 15.72
N HIS A 313 9.05 -1.54 16.53
CA HIS A 313 9.12 -0.09 16.48
C HIS A 313 9.44 0.43 15.07
N GLU A 314 10.32 -0.27 14.35
CA GLU A 314 10.74 0.12 13.00
C GLU A 314 9.64 -0.11 11.94
N SER A 315 8.92 -1.23 12.01
CA SER A 315 7.78 -1.48 11.10
C SER A 315 6.59 -0.54 11.38
N VAL A 316 6.30 -0.29 12.66
CA VAL A 316 5.27 0.67 13.09
C VAL A 316 5.67 2.09 12.71
N ARG A 317 6.95 2.46 12.84
CA ARG A 317 7.50 3.75 12.37
C ARG A 317 7.23 3.95 10.89
N VAL A 318 7.50 2.93 10.06
CA VAL A 318 7.30 3.00 8.61
C VAL A 318 5.82 3.20 8.27
N GLU A 319 4.92 2.44 8.91
CA GLU A 319 3.49 2.57 8.67
C GLU A 319 2.93 3.92 9.15
N TRP A 320 3.33 4.38 10.35
CA TRP A 320 2.98 5.69 10.86
C TRP A 320 3.49 6.81 9.95
N SER A 321 4.75 6.73 9.51
CA SER A 321 5.35 7.71 8.59
C SER A 321 4.57 7.75 7.27
N LYS A 322 4.27 6.60 6.66
CA LYS A 322 3.46 6.52 5.43
C LYS A 322 2.05 7.06 5.63
N ALA A 323 1.40 6.75 6.76
CA ALA A 323 0.07 7.25 7.09
C ALA A 323 0.07 8.77 7.25
N LYS A 324 1.10 9.30 7.92
CA LYS A 324 1.32 10.74 8.07
C LYS A 324 1.54 11.45 6.74
N ALA A 325 2.40 10.92 5.88
CA ALA A 325 2.62 11.49 4.54
C ALA A 325 1.34 11.47 3.69
N ARG A 326 0.51 10.43 3.81
CA ARG A 326 -0.81 10.38 3.16
C ARG A 326 -1.77 11.45 3.70
N LYS A 327 -1.71 11.74 5.00
CA LYS A 327 -2.50 12.78 5.67
C LYS A 327 -2.03 14.18 5.26
N GLU A 328 -0.73 14.46 5.32
CA GLU A 328 -0.13 15.73 4.88
C GLU A 328 -0.47 16.03 3.41
N ARG A 329 -0.31 15.04 2.51
CA ARG A 329 -0.68 15.21 1.10
C ARG A 329 -2.18 15.48 0.93
N TRP A 330 -3.04 14.83 1.72
CA TRP A 330 -4.46 15.12 1.66
C TRP A 330 -4.79 16.54 2.14
N GLU A 331 -4.13 17.02 3.20
CA GLU A 331 -4.27 18.40 3.67
C GLU A 331 -3.85 19.40 2.58
N GLU A 332 -2.72 19.14 1.92
CA GLU A 332 -2.24 19.91 0.76
C GLU A 332 -3.25 19.91 -0.40
N GLU A 333 -3.77 18.74 -0.79
CA GLU A 333 -4.80 18.61 -1.85
C GLU A 333 -6.08 19.40 -1.52
N VAL A 334 -6.50 19.41 -0.26
CA VAL A 334 -7.66 20.21 0.18
C VAL A 334 -7.37 21.71 0.06
N GLU A 335 -6.17 22.15 0.42
CA GLU A 335 -5.75 23.55 0.29
C GLU A 335 -5.65 23.96 -1.18
N LEU A 336 -5.00 23.14 -2.01
CA LEU A 336 -4.92 23.33 -3.45
C LEU A 336 -6.30 23.42 -4.10
N LEU A 337 -7.22 22.50 -3.75
CA LEU A 337 -8.58 22.51 -4.27
C LEU A 337 -9.32 23.80 -3.91
N ARG A 338 -9.15 24.31 -2.68
CA ARG A 338 -9.75 25.61 -2.27
C ARG A 338 -9.17 26.76 -3.09
N GLU A 339 -7.88 26.76 -3.36
CA GLU A 339 -7.26 27.78 -4.19
C GLU A 339 -7.66 27.66 -5.67
N GLU A 340 -7.78 26.45 -6.20
CA GLU A 340 -8.30 26.19 -7.55
C GLU A 340 -9.74 26.69 -7.70
N MET A 341 -10.61 26.42 -6.73
CA MET A 341 -11.98 26.97 -6.70
C MET A 341 -11.95 28.50 -6.80
N LYS A 342 -11.12 29.17 -5.99
CA LYS A 342 -10.98 30.64 -6.06
C LYS A 342 -10.45 31.12 -7.42
N ARG A 343 -9.44 30.44 -7.97
CA ARG A 343 -8.83 30.76 -9.27
C ARG A 343 -9.84 30.61 -10.41
N VAL A 344 -10.66 29.56 -10.40
CA VAL A 344 -11.72 29.36 -11.40
C VAL A 344 -12.75 30.49 -11.35
N LEU A 345 -13.21 30.92 -10.17
CA LEU A 345 -14.12 32.08 -10.08
C LEU A 345 -13.46 33.36 -10.59
N ARG A 346 -12.19 33.60 -10.23
CA ARG A 346 -11.45 34.77 -10.68
C ARG A 346 -11.28 34.77 -12.20
N PHE A 347 -10.91 33.62 -12.78
CA PHE A 347 -10.79 33.44 -14.22
C PHE A 347 -12.11 33.70 -14.93
N LEU A 348 -13.23 33.12 -14.46
CA LEU A 348 -14.54 33.31 -15.09
C LEU A 348 -15.01 34.77 -15.03
N ARG A 349 -14.75 35.46 -13.92
CA ARG A 349 -15.02 36.91 -13.80
C ARG A 349 -14.15 37.75 -14.71
N TRP A 350 -12.85 37.46 -14.74
CA TRP A 350 -11.93 38.15 -15.66
C TRP A 350 -12.35 37.91 -17.12
N ARG A 351 -12.72 36.68 -17.46
CA ARG A 351 -13.12 36.32 -18.82
C ARG A 351 -14.42 36.97 -19.24
N SER A 352 -15.37 37.20 -18.32
CA SER A 352 -16.59 37.95 -18.64
C SER A 352 -16.29 39.42 -18.94
N VAL A 353 -15.45 40.08 -18.14
CA VAL A 353 -14.99 41.46 -18.40
C VAL A 353 -14.23 41.54 -19.72
N TRP A 354 -13.37 40.56 -20.01
CA TRP A 354 -12.63 40.47 -21.27
C TRP A 354 -13.56 40.40 -22.49
N TRP A 355 -14.68 39.67 -22.39
CA TRP A 355 -15.68 39.62 -23.46
C TRP A 355 -16.43 40.95 -23.61
N GLU A 356 -16.73 41.65 -22.52
CA GLU A 356 -17.39 42.97 -22.58
C GLU A 356 -16.51 44.04 -23.20
N ALA A 357 -15.23 44.06 -22.85
CA ALA A 357 -14.26 44.97 -23.44
C ALA A 357 -14.08 44.76 -24.95
N ARG A 358 -14.55 43.62 -25.48
CA ARG A 358 -14.46 43.26 -26.90
C ARG A 358 -15.60 43.81 -27.76
N ARG A 359 -16.62 44.41 -27.12
CA ARG A 359 -17.69 45.13 -27.82
C ARG A 359 -17.11 46.36 -28.51
N GLY A 360 -17.53 46.61 -29.74
CA GLY A 360 -17.00 47.71 -30.55
C GLY A 360 -15.49 47.64 -30.90
N SER A 361 -14.79 46.51 -30.66
CA SER A 361 -13.34 46.42 -30.97
C SER A 361 -13.00 46.20 -32.45
N ARG A 362 -14.00 46.06 -33.33
CA ARG A 362 -13.81 45.94 -34.77
C ARG A 362 -14.34 47.18 -35.46
N ASP A 363 -13.44 47.89 -36.13
CA ASP A 363 -13.78 49.03 -36.98
C ASP A 363 -14.20 48.57 -38.39
N GLN A 364 -14.89 49.44 -39.13
CA GLN A 364 -15.25 49.26 -40.55
C GLN A 364 -16.18 48.07 -40.85
N VAL A 365 -17.13 47.79 -39.96
CA VAL A 365 -18.13 46.73 -40.13
C VAL A 365 -19.53 47.30 -40.30
N SER A 366 -20.40 46.58 -41.01
CA SER A 366 -21.80 47.00 -41.18
C SER A 366 -22.50 47.14 -39.82
N ARG A 367 -23.56 47.95 -39.75
CA ARG A 367 -24.32 48.17 -38.52
C ARG A 367 -24.95 46.89 -38.00
N GLU A 368 -25.46 46.04 -38.90
CA GLU A 368 -26.06 44.75 -38.58
C GLU A 368 -25.02 43.80 -37.98
N LEU A 369 -23.83 43.74 -38.57
CA LEU A 369 -22.76 42.87 -38.09
C LEU A 369 -22.17 43.38 -36.76
N THR A 370 -22.07 44.70 -36.57
CA THR A 370 -21.68 45.30 -35.29
C THR A 370 -22.65 44.90 -34.17
N SER A 371 -23.95 45.02 -34.43
CA SER A 371 -25.01 44.59 -33.51
C SER A 371 -24.89 43.11 -33.16
N GLY A 372 -24.65 42.24 -34.16
CA GLY A 372 -24.46 40.81 -33.95
C GLY A 372 -23.22 40.47 -33.13
N LEU A 373 -22.09 41.15 -33.38
CA LEU A 373 -20.84 40.97 -32.62
C LEU A 373 -21.00 41.43 -31.17
N ASP A 374 -21.65 42.57 -30.95
CA ASP A 374 -21.90 43.10 -29.61
C ASP A 374 -22.88 42.23 -28.81
N ALA A 375 -23.88 41.66 -29.48
CA ALA A 375 -24.80 40.69 -28.87
C ALA A 375 -24.08 39.38 -28.53
N TYR A 376 -23.20 38.90 -29.40
CA TYR A 376 -22.40 37.70 -29.14
C TYR A 376 -21.43 37.89 -27.97
N ALA A 377 -20.70 39.00 -27.93
CA ALA A 377 -19.81 39.35 -26.83
C ALA A 377 -20.57 39.45 -25.49
N ALA A 378 -21.75 40.10 -25.49
CA ALA A 378 -22.61 40.18 -24.30
C ALA A 378 -23.10 38.79 -23.85
N ARG A 379 -23.49 37.92 -24.79
CA ARG A 379 -23.90 36.54 -24.50
C ARG A 379 -22.77 35.73 -23.88
N GLN A 380 -21.54 35.85 -24.41
CA GLN A 380 -20.36 35.17 -23.85
C GLN A 380 -20.05 35.67 -22.44
N ALA A 381 -20.10 36.98 -22.21
CA ALA A 381 -19.90 37.55 -20.87
C ALA A 381 -20.95 37.03 -19.87
N ALA A 382 -22.22 37.01 -20.25
CA ALA A 382 -23.31 36.48 -19.44
C ALA A 382 -23.11 35.00 -19.10
N MET A 383 -22.72 34.18 -20.07
CA MET A 383 -22.45 32.74 -19.86
C MET A 383 -21.35 32.52 -18.81
N HIS A 384 -20.24 33.24 -18.87
CA HIS A 384 -19.14 33.08 -17.91
C HIS A 384 -19.56 33.53 -16.50
N ARG A 385 -20.40 34.57 -16.37
CA ARG A 385 -21.00 34.99 -15.09
C ARG A 385 -21.92 33.91 -14.53
N ASP A 386 -22.74 33.30 -15.37
CA ASP A 386 -23.67 32.26 -14.95
C ASP A 386 -22.94 31.00 -14.48
N ILE A 387 -21.89 30.59 -15.18
CA ILE A 387 -21.02 29.47 -14.74
C ILE A 387 -20.38 29.82 -13.38
N ALA A 388 -19.83 31.03 -13.23
CA ALA A 388 -19.24 31.46 -11.96
C ALA A 388 -20.26 31.46 -10.82
N ARG A 389 -21.49 31.90 -11.08
CA ARG A 389 -22.59 31.89 -10.09
C ARG A 389 -22.92 30.46 -9.68
N LYS A 390 -23.13 29.56 -10.65
CA LYS A 390 -23.43 28.14 -10.41
C LYS A 390 -22.34 27.45 -9.59
N PHE A 391 -21.07 27.65 -9.95
CA PHE A 391 -19.93 27.08 -9.21
C PHE A 391 -19.86 27.63 -7.78
N LYS A 392 -20.00 28.96 -7.61
CA LYS A 392 -20.03 29.58 -6.29
C LYS A 392 -21.14 28.98 -5.42
N THR A 393 -22.36 28.89 -5.93
CA THR A 393 -23.49 28.32 -5.17
C THR A 393 -23.27 26.86 -4.80
N ALA A 394 -22.72 26.05 -5.71
CA ALA A 394 -22.44 24.64 -5.45
C ALA A 394 -21.34 24.46 -4.38
N TRP A 395 -20.28 25.27 -4.43
CA TRP A 395 -19.18 25.21 -3.48
C TRP A 395 -19.56 25.76 -2.10
N ASP A 396 -20.32 26.86 -2.03
CA ASP A 396 -20.82 27.40 -0.77
C ASP A 396 -21.77 26.41 -0.08
N THR A 397 -22.64 25.73 -0.85
CA THR A 397 -23.53 24.68 -0.33
C THR A 397 -22.75 23.46 0.17
N SER A 398 -21.71 23.05 -0.56
CA SER A 398 -20.84 21.92 -0.17
C SER A 398 -20.02 22.24 1.08
N ALA A 399 -19.50 23.46 1.20
CA ALA A 399 -18.78 23.94 2.39
C ALA A 399 -19.71 24.04 3.60
N ALA A 400 -20.90 24.62 3.45
CA ALA A 400 -21.90 24.70 4.52
C ALA A 400 -22.37 23.32 4.99
N THR A 401 -22.53 22.37 4.07
CA THR A 401 -22.87 20.98 4.39
C THR A 401 -21.74 20.28 5.15
N ALA A 402 -20.48 20.49 4.73
CA ALA A 402 -19.32 19.94 5.43
C ALA A 402 -19.23 20.43 6.88
N VAL A 403 -19.39 21.74 7.11
CA VAL A 403 -19.38 22.35 8.47
C VAL A 403 -20.52 21.82 9.34
N ARG A 404 -21.75 21.70 8.81
CA ARG A 404 -22.87 21.12 9.57
C ARG A 404 -22.64 19.67 9.97
N THR A 405 -21.88 18.91 9.17
CA THR A 405 -21.62 17.50 9.51
C THR A 405 -20.53 17.37 10.58
N THR A 406 -19.48 18.20 10.53
CA THR A 406 -18.42 18.17 11.55
C THR A 406 -18.94 18.62 12.92
N VAL A 407 -19.75 19.69 12.96
CA VAL A 407 -20.39 20.16 14.20
C VAL A 407 -21.32 19.10 14.80
N ARG A 408 -22.02 18.32 13.96
CA ARG A 408 -22.87 17.22 14.41
C ARG A 408 -22.07 16.01 14.92
N GLU A 409 -20.91 15.72 14.34
CA GLU A 409 -19.99 14.68 14.84
C GLU A 409 -19.35 15.08 16.19
N ASP A 410 -18.97 16.36 16.36
CA ASP A 410 -18.44 16.87 17.63
C ASP A 410 -19.52 16.99 18.72
N ALA A 411 -20.76 17.33 18.36
CA ALA A 411 -21.89 17.34 19.29
C ALA A 411 -22.23 15.94 19.83
N VAL A 412 -22.16 14.90 18.99
CA VAL A 412 -22.37 13.50 19.41
C VAL A 412 -21.22 13.01 20.31
N LEU A 413 -19.98 13.45 20.07
CA LEU A 413 -18.85 13.17 20.95
C LEU A 413 -18.95 13.90 22.30
N MET A 414 -19.48 15.13 22.31
CA MET A 414 -19.70 15.90 23.54
C MET A 414 -20.89 15.37 24.34
N GLU A 415 -21.98 14.95 23.70
CA GLU A 415 -23.10 14.22 24.36
C GLU A 415 -22.62 12.87 24.92
N ALA A 416 -21.81 12.12 24.18
CA ALA A 416 -21.22 10.87 24.67
C ALA A 416 -20.27 11.11 25.87
N MET A 417 -19.52 12.22 25.89
CA MET A 417 -18.69 12.61 27.03
C MET A 417 -19.51 13.11 28.23
N THR A 418 -20.62 13.83 28.03
CA THR A 418 -21.50 14.27 29.13
C THR A 418 -22.29 13.11 29.75
N VAL A 419 -22.66 12.11 28.94
CA VAL A 419 -23.24 10.85 29.45
C VAL A 419 -22.20 10.06 30.24
N PHE A 420 -20.93 10.03 29.82
CA PHE A 420 -19.85 9.36 30.55
C PHE A 420 -19.55 10.02 31.91
N THR A 421 -19.50 11.35 31.98
CA THR A 421 -19.29 12.08 33.25
C THR A 421 -20.47 11.99 34.22
N ARG A 422 -21.69 11.74 33.73
CA ARG A 422 -22.88 11.58 34.58
C ARG A 422 -23.02 10.17 35.15
N VAL A 423 -22.38 9.18 34.53
CA VAL A 423 -22.32 7.79 35.03
C VAL A 423 -21.24 7.64 36.10
N GLU A 424 -20.13 8.38 36.04
CA GLU A 424 -19.10 8.38 37.10
C GLU A 424 -19.50 9.19 38.35
N GLY A 425 -20.42 10.16 38.23
CA GLY A 425 -20.92 10.95 39.37
C GLY A 425 -21.98 10.26 40.23
N ALA A 426 -22.43 9.04 39.90
CA ALA A 426 -23.48 8.32 40.63
C ALA A 426 -22.97 7.15 41.47
N GLN A 427 -21.65 6.93 41.55
CA GLN A 427 -21.03 5.91 42.40
C GLN A 427 -19.91 6.52 43.23
N GLY A 428 -20.26 7.23 44.30
CA GLY A 428 -19.25 7.78 45.19
C GLY A 428 -19.77 8.68 46.31
N GLU A 429 -20.78 8.28 47.07
CA GLU A 429 -21.02 8.85 48.39
C GLU A 429 -21.39 7.76 49.39
N HIS A 430 -20.37 7.19 50.04
CA HIS A 430 -20.45 6.72 51.42
C HIS A 430 -19.08 6.87 52.10
N GLY A 431 -18.97 7.95 52.88
CA GLY A 431 -18.32 8.04 54.18
C GLY A 431 -16.81 7.78 54.29
N GLU A 432 -16.04 8.84 54.53
CA GLU A 432 -15.18 8.87 55.71
C GLU A 432 -15.00 10.30 56.22
N GLU A 433 -15.42 10.49 57.46
CA GLU A 433 -15.33 11.68 58.29
C GLU A 433 -14.03 11.57 59.11
N VAL A 434 -13.27 12.66 59.28
CA VAL A 434 -12.71 13.13 60.58
C VAL A 434 -11.79 14.37 60.39
N ALA A 435 -12.20 15.41 61.12
CA ALA A 435 -11.50 16.57 61.73
C ALA A 435 -10.75 17.57 60.84
N LEU A 436 -11.28 18.80 60.64
CA LEU A 436 -11.28 19.97 61.55
C LEU A 436 -9.88 20.52 61.89
N GLN A 437 -9.52 21.62 61.23
CA GLN A 437 -9.06 22.83 61.93
C GLN A 437 -9.25 24.09 61.07
N THR A 438 -9.88 25.07 61.73
CA THR A 438 -10.30 26.39 61.31
C THR A 438 -9.15 27.39 61.21
N ALA A 439 -9.16 28.27 60.20
CA ALA A 439 -8.66 29.65 60.34
C ALA A 439 -9.21 30.54 59.22
N GLU A 440 -9.79 31.66 59.67
CA GLU A 440 -10.45 32.71 58.93
C GLU A 440 -9.48 33.62 58.14
N GLY A 441 -10.01 34.37 57.16
CA GLY A 441 -9.54 35.73 56.90
C GLY A 441 -9.30 36.16 55.45
N GLY A 442 -10.21 37.00 54.93
CA GLY A 442 -9.81 38.29 54.32
C GLY A 442 -9.56 38.39 52.81
N GLY A 443 -10.60 38.80 52.06
CA GLY A 443 -10.72 40.12 51.41
C GLY A 443 -9.71 40.68 50.38
N SER A 444 -10.27 41.44 49.42
CA SER A 444 -9.70 42.39 48.43
C SER A 444 -9.10 41.78 47.14
N VAL A 445 -9.53 42.09 45.91
CA VAL A 445 -9.80 43.36 45.15
C VAL A 445 -8.53 44.13 44.80
N LEU A 446 -8.48 44.58 43.53
CA LEU A 446 -7.49 45.40 42.77
C LEU A 446 -6.65 44.56 41.80
N ASP A 447 -6.89 44.57 40.48
CA ASP A 447 -6.76 45.62 39.44
C ASP A 447 -5.31 45.90 38.99
N VAL A 448 -5.20 46.22 37.70
CA VAL A 448 -4.13 46.90 36.95
C VAL A 448 -3.20 46.07 36.03
N GLY A 449 -3.24 46.45 34.74
CA GLY A 449 -2.12 46.41 33.79
C GLY A 449 -2.26 45.31 32.72
N GLY A 450 -2.65 45.57 31.47
CA GLY A 450 -2.21 46.63 30.57
C GLY A 450 -0.97 46.13 29.80
N ILE A 451 -1.10 45.90 28.49
CA ILE A 451 -0.07 46.10 27.43
C ILE A 451 -0.77 45.89 26.08
N GLY A 452 -0.84 46.97 25.30
CA GLY A 452 -1.12 46.95 23.88
C GLY A 452 0.16 46.77 23.05
N GLY A 453 0.00 46.32 21.81
CA GLY A 453 1.11 46.16 20.86
C GLY A 453 0.64 45.95 19.42
N VAL A 454 0.19 47.06 18.83
CA VAL A 454 0.23 47.42 17.40
C VAL A 454 1.20 46.61 16.53
N LEU A 455 0.72 46.05 15.41
CA LEU A 455 1.54 45.66 14.25
C LEU A 455 1.02 46.37 12.99
N THR A 456 1.88 47.22 12.48
CA THR A 456 1.80 48.05 11.27
C THR A 456 1.96 47.25 9.99
N PHE A 457 1.18 47.64 8.98
CA PHE A 457 1.31 47.29 7.56
C PHE A 457 2.42 48.12 6.89
N ALA A 458 3.22 47.48 6.04
CA ALA A 458 4.01 48.05 4.93
C ALA A 458 4.40 46.88 4.01
N SER A 459 4.42 46.94 2.68
CA SER A 459 4.01 47.91 1.67
C SER A 459 3.79 47.12 0.38
#